data_AF-A0A850BGC9-F1
#
_entry.id   AF-A0A850BGC9-F1
#
_cell.length_a   1.000
_cell.length_b   1.000
_cell.length_c   1.000
_cell.angle_alpha   90.00
_cell.angle_beta   90.00
_cell.angle_gamma   90.00
#
_symmetry.space_group_name_H-M   'P 1'
#
loop_
_entity.id
_entity.type
_entity.pdbx_description
1 polymer ?
#
loop_
_entity_poly.entity_id
_entity_poly.type
_entity_poly.pdbx_seq_one_letter_code
_entity_poly.pdbx_strand_id
1 'polypeptide(L)'
;MAKERVFSLDAVRTDGWFERIGDGIGSFQALCDIVGEAFFAFSMITGARITALTVDRRNPDNTQVDFVIAAAGDDDGEPDVQRLSLADFRHRLVGALLTEDATPPAPERDTDLEGIQLHIGVRYLLLAPLYGYSLRKLIVEGKTSRIALLRDGIDEVFELGEFRARIRGHVRDELERAAADSRPAIDLTRVAEAEVASQKGDHTRVIQLLGAWPAPLAIFLRTPEGQMLTPDARALIAK
;
A
#
# COMPACT_ATOMS: atom_id res chain seq x y z
N MET A 1 5.67 -26.34 -33.19
CA MET A 1 6.21 -25.28 -32.31
C MET A 1 5.30 -24.08 -32.46
N ALA A 2 4.83 -23.48 -31.36
CA ALA A 2 4.02 -22.28 -31.44
C ALA A 2 4.90 -21.12 -31.93
N LYS A 3 4.37 -20.25 -32.79
CA LYS A 3 5.12 -19.09 -33.29
C LYS A 3 5.23 -18.07 -32.16
N GLU A 4 6.46 -17.67 -31.82
CA GLU A 4 6.71 -16.57 -30.89
C GLU A 4 6.18 -15.26 -31.48
N ARG A 5 5.43 -14.51 -30.67
CA ARG A 5 4.95 -13.16 -30.99
C ARG A 5 5.47 -12.20 -29.95
N VAL A 6 6.07 -11.10 -30.40
CA VAL A 6 6.66 -10.08 -29.53
C VAL A 6 5.95 -8.75 -29.78
N PHE A 7 5.42 -8.17 -28.72
CA PHE A 7 4.70 -6.91 -28.74
C PHE A 7 5.52 -5.86 -27.98
N SER A 8 5.77 -4.70 -28.59
CA SER A 8 6.38 -3.57 -27.87
C SER A 8 5.38 -2.99 -26.87
N LEU A 9 5.87 -2.62 -25.68
CA LEU A 9 5.04 -1.98 -24.65
C LEU A 9 5.17 -0.46 -24.65
N ASP A 10 5.95 0.14 -25.55
CA ASP A 10 6.21 1.59 -25.56
C ASP A 10 4.92 2.42 -25.58
N ALA A 11 3.90 1.97 -26.33
CA ALA A 11 2.62 2.68 -26.47
C ALA A 11 1.69 2.56 -25.24
N VAL A 12 1.91 1.56 -24.38
CA VAL A 12 1.11 1.30 -23.17
C VAL A 12 1.92 1.53 -21.89
N ARG A 13 3.11 2.09 -22.03
CA ARG A 13 4.06 2.31 -20.94
C ARG A 13 3.57 3.44 -20.03
N THR A 14 3.74 3.21 -18.74
CA THR A 14 3.22 4.07 -17.68
C THR A 14 4.33 4.72 -16.86
N ASP A 15 5.60 4.57 -17.24
CA ASP A 15 6.74 5.17 -16.53
C ASP A 15 6.50 6.66 -16.22
N GLY A 16 6.74 7.07 -14.98
CA GLY A 16 6.56 8.45 -14.51
C GLY A 16 5.09 8.92 -14.37
N TRP A 17 4.11 8.01 -14.41
CA TRP A 17 2.70 8.41 -14.37
C TRP A 17 2.32 9.09 -13.06
N PHE A 18 2.89 8.64 -11.95
CA PHE A 18 2.52 9.09 -10.62
C PHE A 18 3.01 10.52 -10.36
N GLU A 19 4.24 10.81 -10.77
CA GLU A 19 4.85 12.14 -10.73
C GLU A 19 4.08 13.13 -11.61
N ARG A 20 3.71 12.72 -12.84
CA ARG A 20 2.90 13.54 -13.75
C ARG A 20 1.53 13.91 -13.17
N ILE A 21 0.91 13.01 -12.40
CA ILE A 21 -0.34 13.32 -11.69
C ILE A 21 -0.06 14.28 -10.54
N GLY A 22 1.04 14.10 -9.82
CA GLY A 22 1.46 14.97 -8.73
C GLY A 22 1.61 16.43 -9.16
N ASP A 23 2.14 16.68 -10.36
CA ASP A 23 2.27 18.04 -10.94
C ASP A 23 0.92 18.78 -11.06
N GLY A 24 -0.19 18.04 -11.17
CA GLY A 24 -1.55 18.60 -11.29
C GLY A 24 -2.32 18.74 -9.98
N ILE A 25 -1.82 18.21 -8.85
CA ILE A 25 -2.54 18.17 -7.57
C ILE A 25 -1.94 19.18 -6.59
N GLY A 26 -2.73 20.19 -6.22
CA GLY A 26 -2.38 21.11 -5.13
C GLY A 26 -2.22 20.36 -3.81
N SER A 27 -1.08 20.55 -3.13
CA SER A 27 -0.73 19.83 -1.89
C SER A 27 -0.48 18.32 -2.04
N PHE A 28 -0.09 17.85 -3.24
CA PHE A 28 0.28 16.45 -3.49
C PHE A 28 1.23 15.89 -2.43
N GLN A 29 2.33 16.60 -2.14
CA GLN A 29 3.30 16.17 -1.13
C GLN A 29 2.66 15.97 0.24
N ALA A 30 1.79 16.88 0.68
CA ALA A 30 1.13 16.75 1.98
C ALA A 30 0.19 15.54 2.04
N LEU A 31 -0.49 15.21 0.93
CA LEU A 31 -1.30 13.99 0.83
C LEU A 31 -0.43 12.74 0.91
N CYS A 32 0.68 12.71 0.18
CA CYS A 32 1.65 11.60 0.24
C CYS A 32 2.25 11.45 1.64
N ASP A 33 2.56 12.56 2.33
CA ASP A 33 3.12 12.53 3.69
C ASP A 33 2.11 11.99 4.72
N ILE A 34 0.81 12.30 4.56
CA ILE A 34 -0.23 11.84 5.49
C ILE A 34 -0.65 10.39 5.18
N VAL A 35 -0.95 10.09 3.92
CA VAL A 35 -1.54 8.81 3.51
C VAL A 35 -0.46 7.75 3.29
N GLY A 36 0.74 8.16 2.92
CA GLY A 36 1.81 7.32 2.38
C GLY A 36 1.78 7.33 0.86
N GLU A 37 2.94 7.56 0.24
CA GLU A 37 3.10 7.69 -1.22
C GLU A 37 2.49 6.51 -1.99
N ALA A 38 2.87 5.28 -1.60
CA ALA A 38 2.36 4.05 -2.21
C ALA A 38 0.84 3.94 -2.08
N PHE A 39 0.27 4.27 -0.92
CA PHE A 39 -1.19 4.17 -0.70
C PHE A 39 -1.97 5.25 -1.45
N PHE A 40 -1.40 6.43 -1.64
CA PHE A 40 -1.98 7.43 -2.51
C PHE A 40 -2.01 6.93 -3.97
N ALA A 41 -0.91 6.32 -4.45
CA ALA A 41 -0.89 5.69 -5.76
C ALA A 41 -1.91 4.55 -5.88
N PHE A 42 -2.04 3.70 -4.84
CA PHE A 42 -3.01 2.61 -4.80
C PHE A 42 -4.45 3.13 -4.87
N SER A 43 -4.76 4.26 -4.21
CA SER A 43 -6.08 4.87 -4.29
C SER A 43 -6.41 5.29 -5.72
N MET A 44 -5.46 5.87 -6.44
CA MET A 44 -5.62 6.22 -7.85
C MET A 44 -5.83 4.98 -8.74
N ILE A 45 -5.05 3.92 -8.53
CA ILE A 45 -5.16 2.67 -9.32
C ILE A 45 -6.50 1.97 -9.10
N THR A 46 -7.00 2.00 -7.87
CA THR A 46 -8.29 1.39 -7.49
C THR A 46 -9.50 2.29 -7.75
N GLY A 47 -9.29 3.52 -8.23
CA GLY A 47 -10.36 4.49 -8.46
C GLY A 47 -10.95 5.10 -7.18
N ALA A 48 -10.28 4.94 -6.03
CA ALA A 48 -10.63 5.57 -4.77
C ALA A 48 -10.05 7.00 -4.72
N ARG A 49 -10.90 7.98 -5.02
CA ARG A 49 -10.53 9.41 -4.98
C ARG A 49 -10.77 9.97 -3.59
N ILE A 50 -9.69 10.33 -2.90
CA ILE A 50 -9.73 10.99 -1.60
C ILE A 50 -10.31 12.40 -1.77
N THR A 51 -11.33 12.74 -1.00
CA THR A 51 -12.02 14.04 -1.03
C THR A 51 -11.68 14.89 0.20
N ALA A 52 -11.43 14.29 1.35
CA ALA A 52 -11.00 14.99 2.56
C ALA A 52 -10.18 14.09 3.50
N LEU A 53 -9.39 14.73 4.38
CA LEU A 53 -8.63 14.08 5.45
C LEU A 53 -8.87 14.82 6.77
N THR A 54 -9.18 14.10 7.84
CA THR A 54 -9.19 14.63 9.22
C THR A 54 -8.03 14.02 9.99
N VAL A 55 -6.90 14.74 10.03
CA VAL A 55 -5.61 14.23 10.53
C VAL A 55 -5.60 14.12 12.05
N ASP A 56 -5.29 12.92 12.56
CA ASP A 56 -4.95 12.71 13.97
C ASP A 56 -3.42 12.67 14.11
N ARG A 57 -2.84 13.76 14.62
CA ARG A 57 -1.39 13.89 14.81
C ARG A 57 -0.85 13.02 15.94
N ARG A 58 -1.71 12.51 16.83
CA ARG A 58 -1.29 11.69 17.98
C ARG A 58 -1.26 10.21 17.62
N ASN A 59 -2.15 9.80 16.73
CA ASN A 59 -2.19 8.46 16.17
C ASN A 59 -2.54 8.54 14.67
N PRO A 60 -1.54 8.55 13.77
CA PRO A 60 -1.76 8.70 12.34
C PRO A 60 -2.76 7.70 11.76
N ASP A 61 -2.80 6.46 12.26
CA ASP A 61 -3.71 5.41 11.80
C ASP A 61 -5.19 5.73 12.05
N ASN A 62 -5.49 6.60 13.03
CA ASN A 62 -6.84 7.07 13.32
C ASN A 62 -7.29 8.25 12.43
N THR A 63 -6.39 8.78 11.58
CA THR A 63 -6.74 9.81 10.60
C THR A 63 -7.93 9.34 9.77
N GLN A 64 -8.97 10.17 9.69
CA GLN A 64 -10.16 9.81 8.91
C GLN A 64 -9.94 10.18 7.44
N VAL A 65 -10.21 9.24 6.55
CA VAL A 65 -10.12 9.39 5.10
C VAL A 65 -11.52 9.37 4.52
N ASP A 66 -11.93 10.49 3.92
CA ASP A 66 -13.14 10.58 3.13
C ASP A 66 -12.78 10.38 1.66
N PHE A 67 -13.50 9.49 0.98
CA PHE A 67 -13.22 9.17 -0.41
C PHE A 67 -14.49 8.72 -1.15
N VAL A 68 -14.41 8.81 -2.47
CA VAL A 68 -15.43 8.29 -3.39
C VAL A 68 -14.78 7.24 -4.28
N ILE A 69 -15.51 6.19 -4.61
CA ILE A 69 -15.07 5.20 -5.60
C ILE A 69 -15.79 5.54 -6.90
N ALA A 70 -15.05 5.82 -7.96
CA ALA A 70 -15.64 5.96 -9.28
C ALA A 70 -16.19 4.59 -9.72
N ALA A 71 -17.51 4.40 -9.65
CA ALA A 71 -18.13 3.23 -10.24
C ALA A 71 -18.07 3.34 -11.77
N ALA A 72 -17.72 2.25 -12.45
CA ALA A 72 -17.78 2.18 -13.90
C ALA A 72 -19.24 2.01 -14.34
N GLY A 73 -19.86 3.11 -14.79
CA GLY A 73 -21.22 3.14 -15.33
C GLY A 73 -22.01 4.29 -14.72
N ASP A 74 -22.57 5.13 -15.60
CA ASP A 74 -23.44 6.27 -15.27
C ASP A 74 -24.46 5.89 -14.18
N ASP A 75 -24.24 6.38 -12.98
CA ASP A 75 -25.29 6.56 -11.99
C ASP A 75 -25.37 8.07 -11.77
N ASP A 76 -26.45 8.69 -12.27
CA ASP A 76 -26.80 10.12 -12.10
C ASP A 76 -27.09 10.50 -10.62
N GLY A 77 -26.56 9.73 -9.67
CA GLY A 77 -26.64 9.94 -8.23
C GLY A 77 -25.44 10.71 -7.69
N GLU A 78 -25.63 11.41 -6.58
CA GLU A 78 -24.49 11.98 -5.83
C GLU A 78 -23.54 10.84 -5.42
N PRO A 79 -22.23 10.99 -5.66
CA PRO A 79 -21.27 9.94 -5.32
C PRO A 79 -21.26 9.70 -3.82
N ASP A 80 -21.52 8.46 -3.41
CA ASP A 80 -21.58 8.08 -1.99
C ASP A 80 -20.19 8.23 -1.34
N VAL A 81 -20.08 9.21 -0.44
CA VAL A 81 -18.84 9.51 0.27
C VAL A 81 -18.67 8.50 1.40
N GLN A 82 -17.60 7.72 1.30
CA GLN A 82 -17.22 6.74 2.30
C GLN A 82 -16.16 7.32 3.23
N ARG A 83 -16.25 7.00 4.52
CA ARG A 83 -15.30 7.39 5.55
C ARG A 83 -14.70 6.15 6.22
N LEU A 84 -13.38 6.08 6.30
CA LEU A 84 -12.64 5.03 7.00
C LEU A 84 -11.49 5.64 7.81
N SER A 85 -10.98 4.88 8.80
CA SER A 85 -9.66 5.18 9.37
C SER A 85 -8.57 4.99 8.31
N LEU A 86 -7.42 5.64 8.47
CA LEU A 86 -6.31 5.50 7.54
C LEU A 86 -5.82 4.05 7.48
N ALA A 87 -5.77 3.35 8.63
CA ALA A 87 -5.44 1.94 8.67
C ALA A 87 -6.43 1.09 7.84
N ASP A 88 -7.73 1.27 8.06
CA ASP A 88 -8.76 0.51 7.33
C ASP A 88 -8.77 0.84 5.83
N PHE A 89 -8.53 2.11 5.50
CA PHE A 89 -8.40 2.56 4.11
C PHE A 89 -7.22 1.87 3.41
N ARG A 90 -6.04 1.85 4.04
CA ARG A 90 -4.85 1.15 3.52
C ARG A 90 -5.12 -0.34 3.32
N HIS A 91 -5.75 -1.00 4.29
CA HIS A 91 -6.15 -2.41 4.19
C HIS A 91 -7.11 -2.65 3.00
N ARG A 92 -8.11 -1.77 2.82
CA ARG A 92 -9.08 -1.88 1.73
C ARG A 92 -8.42 -1.73 0.36
N LEU A 93 -7.53 -0.76 0.19
CA LEU A 93 -6.79 -0.54 -1.06
C LEU A 93 -5.98 -1.77 -1.44
N VAL A 94 -5.23 -2.32 -0.48
CA VAL A 94 -4.43 -3.52 -0.67
C VAL A 94 -5.32 -4.71 -1.02
N GLY A 95 -6.43 -4.92 -0.31
CA GLY A 95 -7.39 -5.98 -0.62
C GLY A 95 -7.92 -5.90 -2.06
N ALA A 96 -8.28 -4.70 -2.53
CA ALA A 96 -8.74 -4.48 -3.89
C ALA A 96 -7.65 -4.76 -4.94
N LEU A 97 -6.40 -4.37 -4.67
CA LEU A 97 -5.27 -4.63 -5.58
C LEU A 97 -4.88 -6.11 -5.66
N LEU A 98 -5.07 -6.87 -4.58
CA LEU A 98 -4.73 -8.29 -4.51
C LEU A 98 -5.78 -9.23 -5.11
N THR A 99 -6.94 -8.70 -5.52
CA THR A 99 -7.99 -9.49 -6.18
C THR A 99 -7.46 -10.00 -7.53
N GLU A 100 -7.61 -11.30 -7.77
CA GLU A 100 -7.18 -11.94 -9.02
C GLU A 100 -8.31 -11.89 -10.05
N ASP A 101 -8.03 -11.30 -11.21
CA ASP A 101 -8.92 -11.36 -12.36
C ASP A 101 -8.56 -12.53 -13.27
N ALA A 102 -9.55 -13.02 -14.01
CA ALA A 102 -9.31 -13.91 -15.13
C ALA A 102 -8.35 -13.23 -16.12
N THR A 103 -7.33 -13.96 -16.58
CA THR A 103 -6.40 -13.43 -17.58
C THR A 103 -7.07 -13.42 -18.94
N PRO A 104 -7.28 -12.25 -19.56
CA PRO A 104 -7.84 -12.16 -20.90
C PRO A 104 -6.93 -12.88 -21.93
N PRO A 105 -7.45 -13.26 -23.10
CA PRO A 105 -6.64 -13.90 -24.12
C PRO A 105 -5.45 -13.02 -24.53
N ALA A 106 -4.38 -13.66 -25.02
CA ALA A 106 -3.23 -12.92 -25.53
C ALA A 106 -3.62 -12.08 -26.75
N PRO A 107 -3.06 -10.87 -26.90
CA PRO A 107 -3.38 -9.99 -28.03
C PRO A 107 -3.03 -10.66 -29.36
N GLU A 108 -3.79 -10.33 -30.41
CA GLU A 108 -3.56 -10.87 -31.75
C GLU A 108 -2.52 -10.07 -32.53
N ARG A 109 -2.53 -8.74 -32.35
CA ARG A 109 -1.77 -7.75 -33.12
C ARG A 109 -1.12 -6.74 -32.19
N ASP A 110 -0.04 -6.13 -32.66
CA ASP A 110 0.67 -5.04 -31.97
C ASP A 110 -0.14 -3.74 -31.88
N THR A 111 -1.07 -3.53 -32.80
CA THR A 111 -2.01 -2.40 -32.77
C THR A 111 -3.14 -2.57 -31.76
N ASP A 112 -3.31 -3.75 -31.18
CA ASP A 112 -4.35 -4.05 -30.19
C ASP A 112 -3.90 -3.64 -28.78
N LEU A 113 -3.80 -2.32 -28.57
CA LEU A 113 -3.29 -1.75 -27.32
C LEU A 113 -4.17 -2.13 -26.12
N GLU A 114 -5.49 -2.13 -26.30
CA GLU A 114 -6.44 -2.53 -25.26
C GLU A 114 -6.25 -4.01 -24.91
N GLY A 115 -6.15 -4.90 -25.91
CA GLY A 115 -5.86 -6.30 -25.68
C GLY A 115 -4.53 -6.53 -24.96
N ILE A 116 -3.47 -5.78 -25.30
CA ILE A 116 -2.18 -5.82 -24.58
C ILE A 116 -2.36 -5.41 -23.12
N GLN A 117 -3.05 -4.28 -22.87
CA GLN A 117 -3.27 -3.76 -21.52
C GLN A 117 -4.10 -4.71 -20.66
N LEU A 118 -5.17 -5.25 -21.21
CA LEU A 118 -6.04 -6.22 -20.53
C LEU A 118 -5.29 -7.53 -20.27
N HIS A 119 -4.52 -8.02 -21.24
CA HIS A 119 -3.76 -9.26 -21.09
C HIS A 119 -2.69 -9.17 -20.01
N ILE A 120 -1.98 -8.04 -19.87
CA ILE A 120 -1.03 -7.79 -18.78
C ILE A 120 -1.78 -7.48 -17.48
N GLY A 121 -2.88 -6.74 -17.58
CA GLY A 121 -3.68 -6.18 -16.50
C GLY A 121 -3.27 -4.74 -16.22
N VAL A 122 -4.21 -3.80 -16.39
CA VAL A 122 -3.99 -2.35 -16.23
C VAL A 122 -3.37 -2.00 -14.87
N ARG A 123 -3.83 -2.66 -13.81
CA ARG A 123 -3.26 -2.50 -12.46
C ARG A 123 -1.75 -2.78 -12.41
N TYR A 124 -1.29 -3.81 -13.13
CA TYR A 124 0.12 -4.21 -13.11
C TYR A 124 0.98 -3.27 -13.96
N LEU A 125 0.41 -2.70 -15.03
CA LEU A 125 1.06 -1.63 -15.78
C LEU A 125 1.27 -0.41 -14.88
N LEU A 126 0.28 -0.01 -14.08
CA LEU A 126 0.41 1.16 -13.19
C LEU A 126 1.30 0.88 -11.96
N LEU A 127 1.25 -0.32 -11.40
CA LEU A 127 2.07 -0.69 -10.24
C LEU A 127 3.55 -0.89 -10.58
N ALA A 128 3.87 -1.38 -11.78
CA ALA A 128 5.25 -1.67 -12.20
C ALA A 128 6.24 -0.51 -11.97
N PRO A 129 5.99 0.71 -12.48
CA PRO A 129 6.93 1.82 -12.31
C PRO A 129 7.07 2.28 -10.86
N LEU A 130 6.06 2.09 -9.99
CA LEU A 130 6.17 2.43 -8.55
C LEU A 130 7.26 1.62 -7.83
N TYR A 131 7.58 0.43 -8.37
CA TYR A 131 8.61 -0.46 -7.82
C TYR A 131 9.86 -0.54 -8.71
N GLY A 132 10.02 0.42 -9.63
CA GLY A 132 11.20 0.53 -10.50
C GLY A 132 11.23 -0.42 -11.69
N TYR A 133 10.11 -1.07 -12.04
CA TYR A 133 10.02 -1.91 -13.23
C TYR A 133 9.61 -1.07 -14.46
N SER A 134 10.50 -0.96 -15.45
CA SER A 134 10.15 -0.40 -16.76
C SER A 134 9.85 -1.52 -17.73
N LEU A 135 8.58 -1.71 -18.07
CA LEU A 135 8.12 -2.80 -18.93
C LEU A 135 8.42 -2.50 -20.40
N ARG A 136 9.06 -3.44 -21.10
CA ARG A 136 9.59 -3.23 -22.46
C ARG A 136 8.83 -4.02 -23.52
N LYS A 137 8.64 -5.33 -23.30
CA LYS A 137 8.03 -6.23 -24.28
C LYS A 137 7.14 -7.26 -23.62
N LEU A 138 6.03 -7.59 -24.29
CA LEU A 138 5.25 -8.79 -24.03
C LEU A 138 5.63 -9.84 -25.08
N ILE A 139 6.01 -11.03 -24.62
CA ILE A 139 6.42 -12.15 -25.46
C ILE A 139 5.41 -13.28 -25.26
N VAL A 140 4.74 -13.71 -26.32
CA VAL A 140 3.71 -14.75 -26.27
C VAL A 140 4.14 -15.94 -27.11
N GLU A 141 4.20 -17.10 -26.48
CA GLU A 141 4.52 -18.38 -27.12
C GLU A 141 3.46 -19.43 -26.75
N GLY A 142 2.54 -19.68 -27.67
CA GLY A 142 1.41 -20.59 -27.42
C GLY A 142 0.48 -20.04 -26.33
N LYS A 143 0.44 -20.73 -25.18
CA LYS A 143 -0.36 -20.34 -24.00
C LYS A 143 0.46 -19.62 -22.93
N THR A 144 1.77 -19.49 -23.13
CA THR A 144 2.67 -18.88 -22.16
C THR A 144 2.96 -17.44 -22.58
N SER A 145 2.85 -16.53 -21.63
CA SER A 145 3.20 -15.12 -21.80
C SER A 145 4.34 -14.77 -20.86
N ARG A 146 5.33 -14.07 -21.38
CA ARG A 146 6.49 -13.55 -20.65
C ARG A 146 6.55 -12.04 -20.81
N ILE A 147 7.09 -11.36 -19.81
CA ILE A 147 7.32 -9.92 -19.85
C ILE A 147 8.83 -9.66 -19.75
N ALA A 148 9.35 -8.91 -20.71
CA ALA A 148 10.70 -8.37 -20.65
C ALA A 148 10.64 -6.96 -20.08
N LEU A 149 11.48 -6.70 -19.08
CA LEU A 149 11.49 -5.44 -18.33
C LEU A 149 12.92 -5.04 -18.01
N LEU A 150 13.10 -3.77 -17.67
CA LEU A 150 14.32 -3.20 -17.14
C LEU A 150 14.10 -2.86 -15.67
N ARG A 151 15.03 -3.24 -14.80
CA ARG A 151 15.06 -2.84 -13.39
C ARG A 151 16.49 -2.59 -12.97
N ASP A 152 16.76 -1.43 -12.36
CA ASP A 152 18.11 -1.05 -11.90
C ASP A 152 19.19 -1.16 -12.99
N GLY A 153 18.80 -0.92 -14.25
CA GLY A 153 19.68 -1.04 -15.42
C GLY A 153 19.90 -2.47 -15.94
N ILE A 154 19.25 -3.47 -15.35
CA ILE A 154 19.36 -4.89 -15.71
C ILE A 154 18.12 -5.33 -16.49
N ASP A 155 18.32 -5.93 -17.65
CA ASP A 155 17.26 -6.56 -18.43
C ASP A 155 16.88 -7.91 -17.80
N GLU A 156 15.59 -8.08 -17.49
CA GLU A 156 15.04 -9.29 -16.91
C GLU A 156 13.84 -9.78 -17.74
N VAL A 157 13.59 -11.09 -17.72
CA VAL A 157 12.43 -11.70 -18.37
C VAL A 157 11.75 -12.66 -17.40
N PHE A 158 10.47 -12.45 -17.16
CA PHE A 158 9.66 -13.28 -16.27
C PHE A 158 8.46 -13.86 -16.99
N GLU A 159 7.96 -15.02 -16.54
CA GLU A 159 6.59 -15.39 -16.88
C GLU A 159 5.61 -14.36 -16.33
N LEU A 160 4.54 -14.06 -17.08
CA LEU A 160 3.58 -13.03 -16.71
C LEU A 160 2.92 -13.33 -15.36
N GLY A 161 2.63 -14.60 -15.08
CA GLY A 161 2.09 -15.02 -13.78
C GLY A 161 3.05 -14.75 -12.62
N GLU A 162 4.35 -15.03 -12.82
CA GLU A 162 5.40 -14.77 -11.83
C GLU A 162 5.58 -13.26 -11.59
N PHE A 163 5.65 -12.47 -12.67
CA PHE A 163 5.72 -11.01 -12.57
C PHE A 163 4.54 -10.44 -11.76
N ARG A 164 3.32 -10.88 -12.06
CA ARG A 164 2.13 -10.46 -11.30
C ARG A 164 2.21 -10.86 -9.83
N ALA A 165 2.69 -12.06 -9.52
CA ALA A 165 2.87 -12.51 -8.15
C ALA A 165 3.92 -11.66 -7.40
N ARG A 166 5.02 -11.27 -8.06
CA ARG A 166 6.03 -10.36 -7.52
C ARG A 166 5.46 -8.98 -7.20
N ILE A 167 4.70 -8.39 -8.12
CA ILE A 167 4.00 -7.11 -7.88
C ILE A 167 3.03 -7.23 -6.71
N ARG A 168 2.26 -8.32 -6.61
CA ARG A 168 1.40 -8.57 -5.44
C ARG A 168 2.20 -8.73 -4.14
N GLY A 169 3.42 -9.26 -4.21
CA GLY A 169 4.37 -9.29 -3.09
C GLY A 169 4.66 -7.88 -2.58
N HIS A 170 5.12 -7.00 -3.46
CA HIS A 170 5.41 -5.60 -3.09
C HIS A 170 4.22 -4.89 -2.45
N VAL A 171 3.01 -5.08 -3.00
CA VAL A 171 1.77 -4.49 -2.46
C VAL A 171 1.47 -4.99 -1.03
N ARG A 172 1.75 -6.26 -0.73
CA ARG A 172 1.63 -6.78 0.65
C ARG A 172 2.69 -6.18 1.56
N ASP A 173 3.92 -6.11 1.08
CA ASP A 173 5.04 -5.59 1.86
C ASP A 173 4.83 -4.10 2.24
N GLU A 174 4.15 -3.30 1.41
CA GLU A 174 3.78 -1.92 1.78
C GLU A 174 2.82 -1.85 2.96
N LEU A 175 1.85 -2.77 3.03
CA LEU A 175 0.94 -2.85 4.16
C LEU A 175 1.66 -3.26 5.44
N GLU A 176 2.56 -4.24 5.33
CA GLU A 176 3.38 -4.70 6.45
C GLU A 176 4.32 -3.60 6.96
N ARG A 177 4.95 -2.84 6.05
CA ARG A 177 5.76 -1.66 6.37
C ARG A 177 4.95 -0.60 7.11
N ALA A 178 3.78 -0.23 6.57
CA ALA A 178 2.92 0.76 7.19
C ALA A 178 2.49 0.37 8.62
N ALA A 179 2.15 -0.91 8.82
CA ALA A 179 1.81 -1.43 10.15
C ALA A 179 3.02 -1.55 11.10
N ALA A 180 4.24 -1.66 10.56
CA ALA A 180 5.46 -1.68 11.35
C ALA A 180 5.87 -0.27 11.80
N ASP A 181 5.69 0.74 10.96
CA ASP A 181 5.97 2.14 11.26
C ASP A 181 4.98 2.76 12.26
N SER A 182 3.74 2.24 12.31
CA SER A 182 2.75 2.61 13.32
C SER A 182 2.82 1.79 14.62
N ARG A 183 3.89 1.02 14.83
CA ARG A 183 4.14 0.40 16.14
C ARG A 183 4.28 1.51 17.19
N PRO A 184 3.46 1.50 18.25
CA PRO A 184 3.56 2.51 19.29
C PRO A 184 4.94 2.40 19.94
N ALA A 185 5.81 3.38 19.66
CA ALA A 185 7.02 3.55 20.44
C ALA A 185 6.60 3.83 21.90
N ILE A 186 7.33 3.25 22.84
CA ILE A 186 7.13 3.54 24.26
C ILE A 186 7.53 5.00 24.49
N ASP A 187 6.53 5.87 24.55
CA ASP A 187 6.72 7.31 24.76
C ASP A 187 6.82 7.61 26.26
N LEU A 188 8.03 7.51 26.81
CA LEU A 188 8.30 7.73 28.23
C LEU A 188 7.83 9.11 28.74
N THR A 189 7.59 10.09 27.86
CA THR A 189 7.07 11.40 28.25
C THR A 189 5.63 11.34 28.79
N ARG A 190 4.87 10.29 28.44
CA ARG A 190 3.48 10.07 28.91
C ARG A 190 3.37 9.49 30.31
N VAL A 191 4.46 8.97 30.87
CA VAL A 191 4.47 8.32 32.20
C VAL A 191 4.07 9.33 33.28
N ALA A 192 4.67 10.53 33.26
CA ALA A 192 4.37 11.56 34.25
C ALA A 192 2.90 12.00 34.19
N GLU A 193 2.32 12.12 32.99
CA GLU A 193 0.91 12.48 32.82
C GLU A 193 -0.03 11.34 33.27
N ALA A 194 0.34 10.09 32.99
CA ALA A 194 -0.41 8.91 33.40
C ALA A 194 -0.38 8.70 34.92
N GLU A 195 0.75 8.97 35.58
CA GLU A 195 0.88 8.95 37.04
C GLU A 195 -0.06 9.99 37.68
N VAL A 196 -0.09 11.22 37.16
CA VAL A 196 -1.00 12.27 37.64
C VAL A 196 -2.46 11.87 37.44
N ALA A 197 -2.81 11.28 36.28
CA ALA A 197 -4.17 10.79 36.01
C ALA A 197 -4.55 9.64 36.95
N SER A 198 -3.63 8.71 37.22
CA SER A 198 -3.82 7.59 38.14
C SER A 198 -4.05 8.06 39.57
N GLN A 199 -3.26 9.03 40.06
CA GLN A 199 -3.44 9.63 41.39
C GLN A 199 -4.79 10.32 41.56
N LYS A 200 -5.37 10.83 40.48
CA LYS A 200 -6.71 11.45 40.47
C LYS A 200 -7.86 10.44 40.30
N GLY A 201 -7.55 9.15 40.13
CA GLY A 201 -8.54 8.10 39.87
C GLY A 201 -9.12 8.12 38.45
N ASP A 202 -8.51 8.85 37.52
CA ASP A 202 -8.97 8.94 36.12
C ASP A 202 -8.43 7.77 35.30
N HIS A 203 -9.01 6.59 35.52
CA HIS A 203 -8.60 5.35 34.84
C HIS A 203 -8.81 5.41 33.32
N THR A 204 -9.83 6.13 32.85
CA THR A 204 -10.07 6.34 31.41
C THR A 204 -8.90 7.08 30.77
N ARG A 205 -8.41 8.13 31.42
CA ARG A 205 -7.24 8.88 30.93
C ARG A 205 -5.96 8.05 30.97
N VAL A 206 -5.77 7.22 32.00
CA VAL A 206 -4.63 6.28 32.07
C VAL A 206 -4.64 5.31 30.88
N ILE A 207 -5.80 4.72 30.56
CA ILE A 207 -5.95 3.83 29.40
C ILE A 207 -5.69 4.56 28.09
N GLN A 208 -6.16 5.81 27.94
CA GLN A 208 -5.86 6.62 26.75
C GLN A 208 -4.36 6.90 26.59
N LEU A 209 -3.64 7.11 27.68
CA LEU A 209 -2.22 7.47 27.65
C LEU A 209 -1.32 6.25 27.42
N LEU A 210 -1.63 5.12 28.05
CA LEU A 210 -0.75 3.94 28.13
C LEU A 210 -1.34 2.67 27.50
N GLY A 211 -2.60 2.66 27.05
CA GLY A 211 -3.29 1.46 26.57
C GLY A 211 -2.65 0.78 25.35
N ALA A 212 -1.83 1.51 24.60
CA ALA A 212 -1.07 0.98 23.46
C ALA A 212 0.27 0.31 23.84
N TRP A 213 0.69 0.38 25.10
CA TRP A 213 2.01 -0.06 25.57
C TRP A 213 2.21 -1.57 25.79
N PRO A 214 1.19 -2.40 26.07
CA PRO A 214 1.41 -3.83 26.31
C PRO A 214 2.11 -4.56 25.16
N ALA A 215 1.73 -4.27 23.91
CA ALA A 215 2.35 -4.88 22.72
C ALA A 215 3.85 -4.51 22.54
N PRO A 216 4.25 -3.22 22.54
CA PRO A 216 5.67 -2.85 22.41
C PRO A 216 6.50 -3.28 23.62
N LEU A 217 5.95 -3.32 24.84
CA LEU A 217 6.65 -3.88 26.01
C LEU A 217 6.92 -5.38 25.85
N ALA A 218 5.96 -6.15 25.35
CA ALA A 218 6.15 -7.57 25.08
C ALA A 218 7.19 -7.85 23.98
N ILE A 219 7.27 -6.98 22.97
CA ILE A 219 8.30 -7.03 21.93
C ILE A 219 9.67 -6.66 22.52
N PHE A 220 9.74 -5.57 23.30
CA PHE A 220 10.97 -5.12 23.96
C PHE A 220 11.56 -6.21 24.85
N LEU A 221 10.75 -6.93 25.63
CA LEU A 221 11.22 -8.05 26.46
C LEU A 221 11.88 -9.18 25.65
N ARG A 222 11.66 -9.28 24.33
CA ARG A 222 12.30 -10.28 23.45
C ARG A 222 13.60 -9.79 22.79
N THR A 223 13.95 -8.51 22.95
CA THR A 223 15.19 -7.92 22.43
C THR A 223 16.39 -8.24 23.34
N PRO A 224 17.64 -8.20 22.83
CA PRO A 224 18.84 -8.34 23.66
C PRO A 224 18.86 -7.36 24.84
N GLU A 225 18.45 -6.12 24.62
CA GLU A 225 18.39 -5.06 25.63
C GLU A 225 17.34 -5.39 26.70
N GLY A 226 16.17 -5.89 26.31
CA GLY A 226 15.14 -6.36 27.24
C GLY A 226 15.58 -7.58 28.06
N GLN A 227 16.44 -8.43 27.50
CA GLN A 227 17.02 -9.58 28.21
C GLN A 227 18.12 -9.18 29.20
N MET A 228 18.71 -7.99 29.06
CA MET A 228 19.68 -7.41 30.01
C MET A 228 19.04 -6.79 31.25
N LEU A 229 17.71 -6.63 31.28
CA LEU A 229 16.99 -6.18 32.48
C LEU A 229 17.12 -7.18 33.63
N THR A 230 17.04 -6.67 34.86
CA THR A 230 17.03 -7.54 36.06
C THR A 230 15.82 -8.49 36.03
N PRO A 231 15.94 -9.69 36.63
CA PRO A 231 14.83 -10.65 36.70
C PRO A 231 13.53 -10.03 37.26
N ASP A 232 13.64 -9.18 38.28
CA ASP A 232 12.49 -8.51 38.89
C ASP A 232 11.82 -7.49 37.97
N ALA A 233 12.60 -6.70 37.23
CA ALA A 233 12.07 -5.74 36.26
C ALA A 233 11.35 -6.44 35.09
N ARG A 234 11.90 -7.57 34.63
CA ARG A 234 11.23 -8.40 33.59
C ARG A 234 9.94 -9.01 34.11
N ALA A 235 9.92 -9.52 35.34
CA ALA A 235 8.74 -10.10 35.96
C ALA A 235 7.62 -9.07 36.21
N LEU A 236 7.98 -7.80 36.47
CA LEU A 236 7.04 -6.69 36.60
C LEU A 236 6.38 -6.32 35.27
N ILE A 237 7.14 -6.29 34.17
CA ILE A 237 6.61 -5.94 32.84
C ILE A 237 5.80 -7.10 32.24
N ALA A 238 6.12 -8.35 32.60
CA ALA A 238 5.44 -9.55 32.09
C ALA A 238 4.11 -9.89 32.81
N LYS A 239 3.75 -9.15 33.87
CA LYS A 239 2.48 -9.28 34.60
C LYS A 239 1.41 -8.38 34.00
#